data_AF-A0A8J4D531-F1
#
_entry.id   AF-A0A8J4D531-F1
#
_cell.length_a   1.000
_cell.length_b   1.000
_cell.length_c   1.000
_cell.angle_alpha   90.00
_cell.angle_beta   90.00
_cell.angle_gamma   90.00
#
_symmetry.space_group_name_H-M   'P 1'
#
loop_
_entity.id
_entity.type
_entity.pdbx_description
1 polymer ?
#
loop_
_entity_poly.entity_id
_entity_poly.type
_entity_poly.pdbx_seq_one_letter_code
_entity_poly.pdbx_strand_id
1 'polypeptide(L)'
;QTKNSCISCLQVMFPVVRQMMYGCAALCVNLLLNCTWYSFLYIRGRIIHFIWLLISLSHWGIKAFRVTCERCLHTFVSASWSLEFMEGVQPPTKRRKMAQTSLAAAVPPVTAYRYNGKNVFSLLLQSDALEIPLVYDSQYTFAALDKYPIARGHALLIVKYPAATLLDSLPPMVAQATMEDLQALVRAVQCATGCAGIRVMQANGPAAGQSVPQLHFHIIPVYEHESSSTALITSVAPTQRAQLSAADAGPLLAHIRNVLPESYAPGYHVWAANESDMEALGWAFQQACSIPGTVIALSGHLGAGKSTISRGFVRAFVRDPLLEVPSPTFLLCLSYQDDTAYEDKTVDVSTAGSGGAEGVGMSAAADPAVPPEEEASPAATVASAERARCVHHMDPYRLGQKSDKMAGLIDFETAFRREVCLIEWPDKMPGSVMAMAERGLAVDVSGMGAQVGGRAAGGG
;
A
#
# COMPACT_ATOMS: atom_id res chain seq x y z
N GLN A 1 -11.04 27.18 -52.87
CA GLN A 1 -9.74 27.89 -52.80
C GLN A 1 -8.70 27.15 -51.94
N THR A 2 -8.70 25.81 -51.88
CA THR A 2 -7.83 25.04 -50.95
C THR A 2 -7.23 23.80 -51.61
N LYS A 3 -6.50 24.00 -52.72
CA LYS A 3 -5.53 23.02 -53.24
C LYS A 3 -4.20 23.66 -53.65
N ASN A 4 -4.19 24.93 -54.07
CA ASN A 4 -2.97 25.62 -54.51
C ASN A 4 -2.08 26.16 -53.37
N SER A 5 -2.60 26.31 -52.15
CA SER A 5 -1.81 26.84 -51.02
C SER A 5 -0.94 25.78 -50.32
N CYS A 6 -1.27 24.48 -50.43
CA CYS A 6 -0.48 23.40 -49.80
C CYS A 6 0.74 23.00 -50.64
N ILE A 7 0.69 23.15 -51.98
CA ILE A 7 1.81 22.82 -52.88
C ILE A 7 2.94 23.86 -52.74
N SER A 8 2.60 25.13 -52.50
CA SER A 8 3.58 26.21 -52.26
C SER A 8 4.39 26.00 -50.97
N CYS A 9 3.76 25.59 -49.86
CA CYS A 9 4.50 25.29 -48.62
C CYS A 9 5.43 24.07 -48.74
N LEU A 10 5.04 23.05 -49.52
CA LEU A 10 5.87 21.87 -49.76
C LEU A 10 7.10 22.15 -50.64
N GLN A 11 7.01 23.10 -51.59
CA GLN A 11 8.15 23.51 -52.41
C GLN A 11 9.20 24.35 -51.66
N VAL A 12 8.81 25.02 -50.56
CA VAL A 12 9.72 25.82 -49.72
C VAL A 12 10.38 24.98 -48.61
N MET A 13 9.69 23.98 -48.05
CA MET A 13 10.28 23.15 -46.97
C MET A 13 11.28 22.11 -47.46
N PHE A 14 11.11 21.55 -48.66
CA PHE A 14 11.95 20.46 -49.15
C PHE A 14 13.44 20.84 -49.32
N PRO A 15 13.80 22.02 -49.88
CA PRO A 15 15.19 22.46 -49.98
C PRO A 15 15.85 22.71 -48.61
N VAL A 16 15.09 23.21 -47.63
CA VAL A 16 15.57 23.54 -46.28
C VAL A 16 15.89 22.28 -45.47
N VAL A 17 15.01 21.28 -45.50
CA VAL A 17 15.23 19.98 -44.85
C VAL A 17 16.39 19.23 -45.52
N ARG A 18 16.50 19.33 -46.86
CA ARG A 18 17.60 18.75 -47.63
C ARG A 18 18.95 19.40 -47.29
N GLN A 19 19.02 20.74 -47.13
CA GLN A 19 20.23 21.44 -46.70
C GLN A 19 20.64 21.11 -45.26
N MET A 20 19.69 20.94 -44.34
CA MET A 20 19.99 20.49 -42.97
C MET A 20 20.55 19.06 -42.95
N MET A 21 19.99 18.14 -43.74
CA MET A 21 20.50 16.76 -43.80
C MET A 21 21.89 16.65 -44.43
N TYR A 22 22.19 17.42 -45.49
CA TYR A 22 23.55 17.46 -46.05
C TYR A 22 24.56 18.13 -45.10
N GLY A 23 24.14 19.14 -44.33
CA GLY A 23 24.96 19.77 -43.29
C GLY A 23 25.32 18.80 -42.16
N CYS A 24 24.35 18.05 -41.65
CA CYS A 24 24.58 17.03 -40.62
C CYS A 24 25.40 15.85 -41.11
N ALA A 25 25.19 15.40 -42.36
CA ALA A 25 25.99 14.32 -42.96
C ALA A 25 27.45 14.75 -43.21
N ALA A 26 27.69 15.97 -43.70
CA ALA A 26 29.04 16.50 -43.89
C ALA A 26 29.78 16.69 -42.55
N LEU A 27 29.06 17.07 -41.49
CA LEU A 27 29.62 17.17 -40.13
C LEU A 27 29.99 15.79 -39.58
N CYS A 28 29.15 14.77 -39.78
CA CYS A 28 29.42 13.40 -39.33
C CYS A 28 30.58 12.75 -40.09
N VAL A 29 30.69 12.96 -41.41
CA VAL A 29 31.79 12.43 -42.23
C VAL A 29 33.11 13.13 -41.89
N ASN A 30 33.12 14.44 -41.61
CA ASN A 30 34.32 15.14 -41.13
C ASN A 30 34.73 14.70 -39.71
N LEU A 31 33.77 14.41 -38.83
CA LEU A 31 34.06 13.87 -37.50
C LEU A 31 34.68 12.46 -37.61
N LEU A 32 34.12 11.61 -38.46
CA LEU A 32 34.60 10.24 -38.67
C LEU A 32 36.00 10.22 -39.31
N LEU A 33 36.25 11.02 -40.35
CA LEU A 33 37.56 11.13 -41.00
C LEU A 33 38.64 11.67 -40.05
N ASN A 34 38.31 12.65 -39.21
CA ASN A 34 39.23 13.14 -38.19
C ASN A 34 39.47 12.08 -37.11
N CYS A 35 38.45 11.38 -36.61
CA CYS A 35 38.62 10.31 -35.63
C CYS A 35 39.50 9.15 -36.14
N THR A 36 39.40 8.78 -37.42
CA THR A 36 40.27 7.76 -38.03
C THR A 36 41.71 8.23 -38.23
N TRP A 37 41.94 9.50 -38.57
CA TRP A 37 43.30 10.05 -38.74
C TRP A 37 44.03 10.17 -37.39
N TYR A 38 43.32 10.54 -36.32
CA TYR A 38 43.91 10.69 -34.98
C TYR A 38 44.13 9.36 -34.25
N SER A 39 43.37 8.31 -34.58
CA SER A 39 43.67 6.94 -34.12
C SER A 39 45.03 6.44 -34.62
N PHE A 40 45.50 6.96 -35.76
CA PHE A 40 46.83 6.68 -36.32
C PHE A 40 47.98 7.42 -35.60
N LEU A 41 47.69 8.56 -34.96
CA LEU A 41 48.67 9.34 -34.18
C LEU A 41 48.76 8.92 -32.70
N TYR A 42 47.78 8.15 -32.22
CA TYR A 42 47.73 7.66 -30.83
C TYR A 42 48.82 6.61 -30.49
N ILE A 43 49.50 6.05 -31.50
CA ILE A 43 50.54 5.02 -31.31
C ILE A 43 51.89 5.60 -30.84
N ARG A 44 52.08 6.92 -30.78
CA ARG A 44 53.32 7.54 -30.25
C ARG A 44 53.04 8.57 -29.18
N GLY A 45 52.92 8.07 -27.95
CA GLY A 45 52.48 8.81 -26.77
C GLY A 45 53.21 10.14 -26.51
N ARG A 46 52.42 11.23 -26.41
CA ARG A 46 52.72 12.46 -25.67
C ARG A 46 51.42 13.15 -25.24
N ILE A 47 51.26 13.39 -23.93
CA ILE A 47 50.04 13.94 -23.27
C ILE A 47 49.83 15.45 -23.52
N ILE A 48 50.83 16.18 -24.05
CA ILE A 48 50.81 17.64 -24.18
C ILE A 48 49.86 18.15 -25.29
N HIS A 49 49.50 17.33 -26.29
CA HIS A 49 48.60 17.76 -27.37
C HIS A 49 47.10 17.71 -27.04
N PHE A 50 46.69 16.96 -26.00
CA PHE A 50 45.28 16.80 -25.64
C PHE A 50 44.70 18.03 -24.92
N ILE A 51 45.54 18.73 -24.14
CA ILE A 51 45.18 19.97 -23.45
C ILE A 51 45.00 21.13 -24.46
N TRP A 52 45.84 21.20 -25.50
CA TRP A 52 45.67 22.17 -26.59
C TRP A 52 44.43 21.89 -27.47
N LEU A 53 44.02 20.63 -27.59
CA LEU A 53 42.79 20.22 -28.27
C LEU A 53 41.54 20.70 -27.51
N LEU A 54 41.50 20.54 -26.18
CA LEU A 54 40.37 20.99 -25.35
C LEU A 54 40.27 22.53 -25.29
N ILE A 55 41.40 23.24 -25.29
CA ILE A 55 41.45 24.72 -25.37
C ILE A 55 41.05 25.22 -26.76
N SER A 56 41.37 24.49 -27.84
CA SER A 56 40.97 24.87 -29.20
C SER A 56 39.49 24.55 -29.51
N LEU A 57 38.98 23.43 -29.00
CA LEU A 57 37.56 23.04 -29.14
C LEU A 57 36.63 23.97 -28.34
N SER A 58 37.08 24.47 -27.18
CA SER A 58 36.33 25.48 -26.41
C SER A 58 36.32 26.85 -27.11
N HIS A 59 37.39 27.25 -27.79
CA HIS A 59 37.42 28.50 -28.59
C HIS A 59 36.61 28.43 -29.90
N TRP A 60 36.52 27.27 -30.55
CA TRP A 60 35.73 27.08 -31.78
C TRP A 60 34.25 26.86 -31.52
N GLY A 61 33.89 26.12 -30.46
CA GLY A 61 32.49 25.90 -30.06
C GLY A 61 31.75 27.17 -29.65
N ILE A 62 32.45 28.12 -29.01
CA ILE A 62 31.86 29.40 -28.56
C ILE A 62 31.60 30.38 -29.72
N LYS A 63 32.38 30.33 -30.82
CA LYS A 63 32.15 31.20 -31.99
C LYS A 63 31.04 30.67 -32.93
N ALA A 64 30.91 29.35 -33.11
CA ALA A 64 29.85 28.77 -33.94
C ALA A 64 28.44 28.88 -33.30
N PHE A 65 28.36 28.84 -31.97
CA PHE A 65 27.10 28.99 -31.23
C PHE A 65 26.59 30.45 -31.23
N ARG A 66 27.48 31.44 -31.23
CA ARG A 66 27.12 32.88 -31.24
C ARG A 66 26.56 33.35 -32.60
N VAL A 67 27.10 32.87 -33.72
CA VAL A 67 26.65 33.25 -35.08
C VAL A 67 25.31 32.63 -35.48
N THR A 68 24.98 31.45 -34.95
CA THR A 68 23.71 30.77 -35.25
C THR A 68 22.54 31.35 -34.42
N CYS A 69 22.83 31.86 -33.23
CA CYS A 69 21.83 32.48 -32.35
C CYS A 69 21.43 33.90 -32.82
N GLU A 70 22.38 34.73 -33.30
CA GLU A 70 22.07 36.08 -33.81
C GLU A 70 21.24 36.09 -35.10
N ARG A 71 21.39 35.08 -35.98
CA ARG A 71 20.57 34.95 -37.21
C ARG A 71 19.15 34.45 -36.96
N CYS A 72 18.95 33.61 -35.94
CA CYS A 72 17.60 33.17 -35.55
C CYS A 72 16.84 34.28 -34.80
N LEU A 73 17.53 35.08 -33.98
CA LEU A 73 16.93 36.21 -33.27
C LEU A 73 16.46 37.32 -34.24
N HIS A 74 17.21 37.60 -35.31
CA HIS A 74 16.85 38.63 -36.29
C HIS A 74 15.65 38.27 -37.19
N THR A 75 15.34 36.97 -37.35
CA THR A 75 14.18 36.52 -38.13
C THR A 75 12.91 36.46 -37.27
N PHE A 76 13.06 36.40 -35.94
CA PHE A 76 11.94 36.39 -35.00
C PHE A 76 11.52 37.81 -34.55
N VAL A 77 12.44 38.78 -34.57
CA VAL A 77 12.19 40.18 -34.17
C VAL A 77 11.64 41.05 -35.32
N SER A 78 11.73 40.62 -36.58
CA SER A 78 11.15 41.36 -37.73
C SER A 78 9.68 41.06 -38.03
N ALA A 79 9.04 40.11 -37.31
CA ALA A 79 7.65 39.71 -37.53
C ALA A 79 6.68 40.19 -36.43
N SER A 80 7.11 41.08 -35.55
CA SER A 80 6.26 41.73 -34.55
C SER A 80 6.72 43.18 -34.45
N TRP A 81 5.78 44.11 -34.27
CA TRP A 81 5.92 45.57 -34.37
C TRP A 81 5.53 46.14 -35.75
N SER A 82 4.22 46.11 -36.00
CA SER A 82 3.51 47.18 -36.70
C SER A 82 2.22 47.42 -35.92
N LEU A 83 2.30 48.29 -34.93
CA LEU A 83 1.15 48.89 -34.25
C LEU A 83 1.21 50.38 -34.57
N GLU A 84 0.30 50.85 -35.42
CA GLU A 84 -0.46 52.10 -35.28
C GLU A 84 -1.23 52.39 -36.57
N PHE A 85 -2.55 52.12 -36.52
CA PHE A 85 -3.69 52.80 -37.16
C PHE A 85 -4.78 51.80 -37.58
N MET A 86 -5.70 51.52 -36.65
CA MET A 86 -7.12 51.80 -36.86
C MET A 86 -7.85 51.58 -35.52
N GLU A 87 -8.42 52.67 -35.02
CA GLU A 87 -9.27 52.72 -33.85
C GLU A 87 -10.50 51.84 -34.00
N GLY A 88 -10.93 51.25 -32.87
CA GLY A 88 -12.36 51.07 -32.60
C GLY A 88 -12.96 49.68 -32.80
N VAL A 89 -12.50 48.66 -32.06
CA VAL A 89 -13.37 47.55 -31.61
C VAL A 89 -12.82 46.98 -30.30
N GLN A 90 -13.60 47.02 -29.21
CA GLN A 90 -13.31 46.33 -27.93
C GLN A 90 -13.77 44.86 -28.01
N PRO A 91 -12.91 43.85 -27.76
CA PRO A 91 -13.36 42.48 -27.53
C PRO A 91 -13.25 42.06 -26.04
N PRO A 92 -14.04 41.07 -25.60
CA PRO A 92 -14.52 40.98 -24.23
C PRO A 92 -13.49 40.43 -23.24
N THR A 93 -13.54 40.97 -22.02
CA THR A 93 -12.75 40.60 -20.85
C THR A 93 -13.16 39.24 -20.29
N LYS A 94 -12.55 38.14 -20.77
CA LYS A 94 -12.42 36.90 -19.97
C LYS A 94 -11.07 36.22 -20.22
N ARG A 95 -10.05 36.59 -19.43
CA ARG A 95 -8.84 35.77 -19.25
C ARG A 95 -9.23 34.47 -18.56
N ARG A 96 -9.43 33.40 -19.33
CA ARG A 96 -9.46 32.03 -18.82
C ARG A 96 -8.00 31.67 -18.50
N LYS A 97 -7.65 31.59 -17.21
CA LYS A 97 -6.36 31.03 -16.77
C LYS A 97 -6.27 29.62 -17.36
N MET A 98 -5.35 29.39 -18.30
CA MET A 98 -4.92 28.02 -18.62
C MET A 98 -4.15 27.52 -17.39
N ALA A 99 -4.84 26.78 -16.53
CA ALA A 99 -4.16 25.92 -15.58
C ALA A 99 -3.43 24.85 -16.40
N GLN A 100 -2.10 24.85 -16.35
CA GLN A 100 -1.32 23.66 -16.64
C GLN A 100 -1.60 22.66 -15.50
N THR A 101 -2.71 21.94 -15.61
CA THR A 101 -2.94 20.72 -14.86
C THR A 101 -2.79 19.58 -15.86
N SER A 102 -1.55 19.13 -16.08
CA SER A 102 -1.38 17.76 -16.54
C SER A 102 -1.70 16.84 -15.37
N LEU A 103 -2.99 16.62 -15.10
CA LEU A 103 -3.37 15.36 -14.47
C LEU A 103 -3.03 14.29 -15.50
N ALA A 104 -1.85 13.68 -15.38
CA ALA A 104 -1.66 12.36 -15.94
C ALA A 104 -2.78 11.50 -15.34
N ALA A 105 -3.71 11.05 -16.18
CA ALA A 105 -4.77 10.16 -15.72
C ALA A 105 -4.09 8.99 -15.00
N ALA A 106 -4.46 8.74 -13.74
CA ALA A 106 -3.88 7.66 -12.97
C ALA A 106 -4.05 6.35 -13.74
N VAL A 107 -2.95 5.62 -13.94
CA VAL A 107 -3.02 4.29 -14.54
C VAL A 107 -3.96 3.46 -13.66
N PRO A 108 -5.04 2.89 -14.21
CA PRO A 108 -6.00 2.14 -13.42
C PRO A 108 -5.29 0.95 -12.75
N PRO A 109 -5.72 0.55 -11.54
CA PRO A 109 -5.11 -0.57 -10.85
C PRO A 109 -5.26 -1.85 -11.68
N VAL A 110 -4.33 -2.80 -11.49
CA VAL A 110 -4.38 -4.11 -12.18
C VAL A 110 -5.70 -4.83 -11.93
N THR A 111 -6.34 -4.60 -10.78
CA THR A 111 -7.66 -5.12 -10.42
C THR A 111 -8.81 -4.58 -11.29
N ALA A 112 -8.57 -3.62 -12.18
CA ALA A 112 -9.52 -3.15 -13.19
C ALA A 112 -9.30 -3.80 -14.58
N TYR A 113 -8.21 -4.53 -14.77
CA TYR A 113 -7.93 -5.24 -16.03
C TYR A 113 -8.84 -6.47 -16.13
N ARG A 114 -9.48 -6.67 -17.29
CA ARG A 114 -10.55 -7.66 -17.47
C ARG A 114 -10.30 -8.55 -18.67
N TYR A 115 -10.78 -9.79 -18.55
CA TYR A 115 -10.81 -10.74 -19.64
C TYR A 115 -11.63 -10.21 -20.82
N ASN A 116 -11.18 -10.48 -22.04
CA ASN A 116 -11.91 -10.17 -23.26
C ASN A 116 -11.97 -11.41 -24.14
N GLY A 117 -13.17 -11.96 -24.37
CA GLY A 117 -13.36 -13.16 -25.20
C GLY A 117 -13.04 -12.97 -26.69
N LYS A 118 -12.77 -11.74 -27.13
CA LYS A 118 -12.28 -11.42 -28.49
C LYS A 118 -10.77 -11.27 -28.56
N ASN A 119 -10.04 -11.70 -27.54
CA ASN A 119 -8.58 -11.67 -27.54
C ASN A 119 -8.01 -12.71 -28.52
N VAL A 120 -6.76 -12.48 -28.97
CA VAL A 120 -6.12 -13.32 -29.99
C VAL A 120 -6.03 -14.80 -29.57
N PHE A 121 -5.83 -15.12 -28.29
CA PHE A 121 -5.77 -16.50 -27.83
C PHE A 121 -7.15 -17.17 -27.79
N SER A 122 -8.19 -16.43 -27.44
CA SER A 122 -9.57 -16.93 -27.53
C SER A 122 -10.01 -17.15 -28.98
N LEU A 123 -9.57 -16.29 -29.90
CA LEU A 123 -9.79 -16.49 -31.33
C LEU A 123 -9.03 -17.73 -31.86
N LEU A 124 -7.81 -17.97 -31.38
CA LEU A 124 -7.06 -19.20 -31.69
C LEU A 124 -7.79 -20.46 -31.24
N LEU A 125 -8.41 -20.43 -30.05
CA LEU A 125 -9.21 -21.56 -29.56
C LEU A 125 -10.49 -21.81 -30.35
N GLN A 126 -11.00 -20.80 -31.07
CA GLN A 126 -12.29 -20.84 -31.77
C GLN A 126 -12.16 -21.11 -33.27
N SER A 127 -10.96 -21.02 -33.84
CA SER A 127 -10.75 -21.10 -35.29
C SER A 127 -9.76 -22.18 -35.67
N ASP A 128 -10.19 -23.09 -36.55
CA ASP A 128 -9.31 -24.07 -37.21
C ASP A 128 -8.37 -23.41 -38.25
N ALA A 129 -8.46 -22.09 -38.43
CA ALA A 129 -7.89 -21.36 -39.56
C ALA A 129 -6.51 -20.76 -39.30
N LEU A 130 -6.01 -20.77 -38.07
CA LEU A 130 -4.72 -20.18 -37.72
C LEU A 130 -3.68 -21.29 -37.49
N GLU A 131 -2.75 -21.42 -38.43
CA GLU A 131 -1.57 -22.27 -38.28
C GLU A 131 -0.69 -21.72 -37.15
N ILE A 132 -0.85 -22.29 -35.96
CA ILE A 132 0.04 -22.08 -34.83
C ILE A 132 0.95 -23.30 -34.68
N PRO A 133 2.25 -23.11 -34.36
CA PRO A 133 3.11 -24.23 -33.98
C PRO A 133 2.70 -24.74 -32.59
N LEU A 134 1.62 -25.52 -32.56
CA LEU A 134 1.05 -26.12 -31.36
C LEU A 134 2.03 -27.17 -30.83
N VAL A 135 2.34 -27.08 -29.54
CA VAL A 135 3.13 -28.09 -28.82
C VAL A 135 2.20 -29.19 -28.30
N TYR A 136 1.14 -28.79 -27.61
CA TYR A 136 0.06 -29.67 -27.18
C TYR A 136 -1.21 -28.89 -26.88
N ASP A 137 -2.34 -29.60 -26.81
CA ASP A 137 -3.61 -29.07 -26.34
C ASP A 137 -4.18 -30.00 -25.25
N SER A 138 -4.37 -29.46 -24.03
CA SER A 138 -4.89 -30.20 -22.87
C SER A 138 -6.33 -29.78 -22.54
N GLN A 139 -6.91 -30.35 -21.48
CA GLN A 139 -8.26 -30.00 -21.07
C GLN A 139 -8.38 -28.53 -20.64
N TYR A 140 -7.39 -28.01 -19.90
CA TYR A 140 -7.46 -26.69 -19.26
C TYR A 140 -6.45 -25.68 -19.79
N THR A 141 -5.39 -26.15 -20.46
CA THR A 141 -4.37 -25.29 -21.06
C THR A 141 -4.08 -25.73 -22.49
N PHE A 142 -3.37 -24.89 -23.22
CA PHE A 142 -2.70 -25.30 -24.44
C PHE A 142 -1.35 -24.60 -24.53
N ALA A 143 -0.41 -25.24 -25.23
CA ALA A 143 0.93 -24.72 -25.41
C ALA A 143 1.27 -24.56 -26.88
N ALA A 144 1.85 -23.42 -27.24
CA ALA A 144 2.29 -23.13 -28.61
C ALA A 144 3.61 -22.36 -28.59
N LEU A 145 4.39 -22.44 -29.67
CA LEU A 145 5.54 -21.55 -29.82
C LEU A 145 5.07 -20.10 -30.02
N ASP A 146 5.79 -19.16 -29.41
CA ASP A 146 5.50 -17.75 -29.62
C ASP A 146 5.84 -17.38 -31.08
N LYS A 147 4.90 -16.73 -31.75
CA LYS A 147 5.06 -16.25 -33.13
C LYS A 147 6.16 -15.19 -33.24
N TYR A 148 6.38 -14.42 -32.18
CA TYR A 148 7.42 -13.41 -32.08
C TYR A 148 8.39 -13.81 -30.96
N PRO A 149 9.18 -14.87 -31.17
CA PRO A 149 9.98 -15.46 -30.10
C PRO A 149 11.07 -14.49 -29.64
N ILE A 150 11.21 -14.34 -28.33
CA ILE A 150 12.30 -13.58 -27.72
C ILE A 150 13.64 -14.34 -27.88
N ALA A 151 13.58 -15.66 -27.78
CA ALA A 151 14.70 -16.58 -27.99
C ALA A 151 14.21 -17.83 -28.72
N ARG A 152 15.12 -18.54 -29.40
CA ARG A 152 14.78 -19.80 -30.08
C ARG A 152 14.19 -20.80 -29.07
N GLY A 153 12.97 -21.28 -29.34
CA GLY A 153 12.24 -22.18 -28.45
C GLY A 153 11.33 -21.48 -27.44
N HIS A 154 11.14 -20.16 -27.54
CA HIS A 154 10.15 -19.43 -26.74
C HIS A 154 8.75 -20.02 -26.97
N ALA A 155 8.16 -20.53 -25.89
CA ALA A 155 6.82 -21.12 -25.88
C ALA A 155 5.90 -20.35 -24.93
N LEU A 156 4.60 -20.41 -25.22
CA LEU A 156 3.54 -19.89 -24.39
C LEU A 156 2.73 -21.04 -23.81
N LEU A 157 2.46 -21.01 -22.51
CA LEU A 157 1.39 -21.78 -21.90
C LEU A 157 0.19 -20.87 -21.70
N ILE A 158 -0.95 -21.20 -22.28
CA ILE A 158 -2.15 -20.38 -22.22
C ILE A 158 -3.24 -21.13 -21.48
N VAL A 159 -3.82 -20.49 -20.46
CA VAL A 159 -4.92 -21.06 -19.67
C VAL A 159 -6.23 -20.82 -20.42
N LYS A 160 -7.01 -21.87 -20.69
CA LYS A 160 -8.27 -21.77 -21.44
C LYS A 160 -9.41 -21.11 -20.67
N TYR A 161 -9.39 -21.22 -19.33
CA TYR A 161 -10.36 -20.56 -18.45
C TYR A 161 -10.34 -19.03 -18.67
N PRO A 162 -11.50 -18.33 -18.68
CA PRO A 162 -11.59 -16.91 -19.01
C PRO A 162 -11.08 -15.99 -17.88
N ALA A 163 -9.78 -16.08 -17.59
CA ALA A 163 -9.06 -15.21 -16.68
C ALA A 163 -8.12 -14.30 -17.48
N ALA A 164 -8.06 -13.02 -17.12
CA ALA A 164 -7.06 -12.11 -17.68
C ALA A 164 -5.74 -12.20 -16.91
N THR A 165 -5.78 -12.37 -15.60
CA THR A 165 -4.62 -12.26 -14.70
C THR A 165 -4.66 -13.33 -13.61
N LEU A 166 -3.59 -13.46 -12.83
CA LEU A 166 -3.57 -14.28 -11.61
C LEU A 166 -4.43 -13.71 -10.47
N LEU A 167 -4.91 -12.46 -10.60
CA LEU A 167 -5.83 -11.89 -9.62
C LEU A 167 -7.27 -12.40 -9.81
N ASP A 168 -7.57 -13.01 -10.96
CA ASP A 168 -8.86 -13.63 -11.20
C ASP A 168 -8.97 -14.96 -10.44
N SER A 169 -10.13 -15.24 -9.87
CA SER A 169 -10.35 -16.48 -9.11
C SER A 169 -10.45 -17.69 -10.05
N LEU A 170 -9.36 -18.44 -10.17
CA LEU A 170 -9.33 -19.70 -10.91
C LEU A 170 -9.98 -20.85 -10.12
N PRO A 171 -10.73 -21.75 -10.78
CA PRO A 171 -11.12 -23.00 -10.16
C PRO A 171 -9.88 -23.81 -9.71
N PRO A 172 -9.90 -24.48 -8.53
CA PRO A 172 -8.74 -25.20 -8.02
C PRO A 172 -8.15 -26.22 -9.00
N MET A 173 -9.00 -26.94 -9.73
CA MET A 173 -8.58 -27.91 -10.75
C MET A 173 -7.83 -27.25 -11.91
N VAL A 174 -8.25 -26.05 -12.34
CA VAL A 174 -7.59 -25.29 -13.41
C VAL A 174 -6.24 -24.77 -12.92
N ALA A 175 -6.17 -24.24 -11.70
CA ALA A 175 -4.94 -23.75 -11.11
C ALA A 175 -3.90 -24.87 -10.95
N GLN A 176 -4.33 -26.04 -10.46
CA GLN A 176 -3.49 -27.22 -10.32
C GLN A 176 -2.96 -27.69 -11.69
N ALA A 177 -3.87 -27.93 -12.65
CA ALA A 177 -3.48 -28.39 -13.99
C ALA A 177 -2.52 -27.39 -14.67
N THR A 178 -2.76 -26.08 -14.53
CA THR A 178 -1.88 -25.04 -15.08
C THR A 178 -0.45 -25.17 -14.55
N MET A 179 -0.27 -25.42 -13.26
CA MET A 179 1.07 -25.58 -12.68
C MET A 179 1.75 -26.90 -13.04
N GLU A 180 0.98 -27.98 -13.22
CA GLU A 180 1.49 -29.27 -13.72
C GLU A 180 1.95 -29.14 -15.18
N ASP A 181 1.10 -28.56 -16.02
CA ASP A 181 1.34 -28.30 -17.45
C ASP A 181 2.53 -27.35 -17.67
N LEU A 182 2.67 -26.31 -16.84
CA LEU A 182 3.82 -25.39 -16.85
C LEU A 182 5.13 -26.12 -16.58
N GLN A 183 5.16 -26.97 -15.55
CA GLN A 183 6.36 -27.75 -15.23
C GLN A 183 6.73 -28.73 -16.34
N ALA A 184 5.74 -29.39 -16.94
CA ALA A 184 5.94 -30.28 -18.08
C ALA A 184 6.51 -29.52 -19.29
N LEU A 185 5.93 -28.37 -19.63
CA LEU A 185 6.36 -27.55 -20.76
C LEU A 185 7.78 -26.98 -20.56
N VAL A 186 8.12 -26.50 -19.36
CA VAL A 186 9.47 -26.02 -19.03
C VAL A 186 10.52 -27.11 -19.27
N ARG A 187 10.28 -28.34 -18.81
CA ARG A 187 11.19 -29.47 -19.05
C ARG A 187 11.29 -29.84 -20.52
N ALA A 188 10.17 -29.86 -21.24
CA ALA A 188 10.14 -30.16 -22.66
C ALA A 188 10.91 -29.12 -23.49
N VAL A 189 10.73 -27.83 -23.21
CA VAL A 189 11.45 -26.74 -23.86
C VAL A 189 12.95 -26.83 -23.58
N GLN A 190 13.36 -27.12 -22.33
CA GLN A 190 14.77 -27.30 -21.98
C GLN A 190 15.38 -28.45 -22.78
N CYS A 191 14.71 -29.60 -22.81
CA CYS A 191 15.19 -30.79 -23.50
C CYS A 191 15.31 -30.56 -25.01
N ALA A 192 14.32 -29.91 -25.63
CA ALA A 192 14.30 -29.65 -27.07
C ALA A 192 15.33 -28.60 -27.53
N THR A 193 15.72 -27.67 -26.65
CA THR A 193 16.60 -26.55 -27.01
C THR A 193 18.04 -26.73 -26.55
N GLY A 194 18.28 -27.51 -25.50
CA GLY A 194 19.60 -27.63 -24.86
C GLY A 194 20.06 -26.33 -24.19
N CYS A 195 19.14 -25.41 -23.88
CA CYS A 195 19.47 -24.13 -23.26
C CYS A 195 20.08 -24.30 -21.86
N ALA A 196 20.95 -23.36 -21.47
CA ALA A 196 21.61 -23.36 -20.17
C ALA A 196 20.69 -22.91 -19.03
N GLY A 197 19.60 -22.20 -19.34
CA GLY A 197 18.58 -21.82 -18.38
C GLY A 197 17.24 -21.52 -19.02
N ILE A 198 16.20 -21.38 -18.21
CA ILE A 198 14.86 -20.98 -18.65
C ILE A 198 14.37 -19.84 -17.77
N ARG A 199 13.80 -18.83 -18.40
CA ARG A 199 13.03 -17.78 -17.74
C ARG A 199 11.55 -18.03 -17.94
N VAL A 200 10.82 -18.16 -16.84
CA VAL A 200 9.35 -18.17 -16.85
C VAL A 200 8.87 -16.77 -16.51
N MET A 201 8.09 -16.15 -17.39
CA MET A 201 7.51 -14.82 -17.16
C MET A 201 5.99 -14.88 -17.23
N GLN A 202 5.35 -14.22 -16.28
CA GLN A 202 3.90 -14.01 -16.26
C GLN A 202 3.68 -12.56 -15.84
N ALA A 203 2.86 -11.84 -16.60
CA ALA A 203 2.56 -10.44 -16.37
C ALA A 203 1.09 -10.25 -16.04
N ASN A 204 0.79 -9.40 -15.05
CA ASN A 204 -0.57 -9.04 -14.65
C ASN A 204 -0.80 -7.55 -14.93
N GLY A 205 -1.59 -7.27 -15.95
CA GLY A 205 -1.95 -5.93 -16.41
C GLY A 205 -0.90 -5.23 -17.29
N PRO A 206 -1.29 -4.16 -18.01
CA PRO A 206 -0.43 -3.51 -18.99
C PRO A 206 0.84 -2.89 -18.42
N ALA A 207 0.79 -2.38 -17.18
CA ALA A 207 1.95 -1.79 -16.51
C ALA A 207 3.07 -2.81 -16.23
N ALA A 208 2.73 -4.10 -16.11
CA ALA A 208 3.68 -5.20 -15.98
C ALA A 208 4.12 -5.78 -17.34
N GLY A 209 3.66 -5.21 -18.46
CA GLY A 209 3.96 -5.67 -19.82
C GLY A 209 2.96 -6.66 -20.41
N GLN A 210 1.82 -6.91 -19.77
CA GLN A 210 0.80 -7.80 -20.34
C GLN A 210 0.08 -7.12 -21.51
N SER A 211 0.18 -7.72 -22.70
CA SER A 211 -0.46 -7.21 -23.93
C SER A 211 -1.78 -7.91 -24.28
N VAL A 212 -1.92 -9.20 -23.92
CA VAL A 212 -3.11 -10.00 -24.19
C VAL A 212 -3.89 -10.25 -22.90
N PRO A 213 -5.20 -9.89 -22.82
CA PRO A 213 -6.05 -10.05 -21.62
C PRO A 213 -6.54 -11.49 -21.46
N GLN A 214 -5.60 -12.42 -21.34
CA GLN A 214 -5.75 -13.84 -21.09
C GLN A 214 -4.59 -14.26 -20.19
N LEU A 215 -4.81 -15.09 -19.20
CA LEU A 215 -3.72 -15.64 -18.38
C LEU A 215 -2.83 -16.56 -19.23
N HIS A 216 -1.55 -16.21 -19.34
CA HIS A 216 -0.55 -16.99 -20.04
C HIS A 216 0.84 -16.81 -19.40
N PHE A 217 1.69 -17.81 -19.62
CA PHE A 217 3.07 -17.85 -19.15
C PHE A 217 3.99 -17.94 -20.37
N HIS A 218 5.04 -17.13 -20.35
CA HIS A 218 6.14 -17.22 -21.30
C HIS A 218 7.22 -18.14 -20.75
N ILE A 219 7.66 -19.11 -21.55
CA ILE A 219 8.76 -20.02 -21.24
C ILE A 219 9.88 -19.69 -22.24
N ILE A 220 10.87 -18.94 -21.78
CA ILE A 220 11.92 -18.35 -22.62
C ILE A 220 13.26 -19.04 -22.33
N PRO A 221 13.81 -19.81 -23.28
CA PRO A 221 15.16 -20.36 -23.20
C PRO A 221 16.24 -19.29 -23.08
N VAL A 222 17.30 -19.57 -22.32
CA VAL A 222 18.48 -18.71 -22.15
C VAL A 222 19.74 -19.51 -22.49
N TYR A 223 20.55 -19.01 -23.41
CA TYR A 223 21.77 -19.66 -23.90
C TYR A 223 23.04 -18.94 -23.38
N GLU A 224 24.15 -19.67 -23.19
CA GLU A 224 25.37 -19.16 -22.53
C GLU A 224 26.01 -17.92 -23.19
N HIS A 225 25.81 -17.74 -24.50
CA HIS A 225 26.47 -16.69 -25.29
C HIS A 225 25.55 -15.55 -25.74
N GLU A 226 24.27 -15.53 -25.32
CA GLU A 226 23.39 -14.41 -25.64
C GLU A 226 23.71 -13.21 -24.72
N SER A 227 24.32 -12.18 -25.31
CA SER A 227 24.70 -10.94 -24.63
C SER A 227 23.45 -10.17 -24.18
N SER A 228 23.01 -10.39 -22.94
CA SER A 228 22.39 -9.45 -21.97
C SER A 228 21.36 -8.39 -22.44
N SER A 229 20.85 -8.38 -23.67
CA SER A 229 19.79 -7.45 -24.09
C SER A 229 18.42 -7.91 -23.61
N THR A 230 18.26 -9.21 -23.34
CA THR A 230 17.06 -9.86 -22.80
C THR A 230 17.02 -9.90 -21.27
N ALA A 231 17.98 -9.25 -20.58
CA ALA A 231 18.02 -9.15 -19.13
C ALA A 231 17.00 -8.13 -18.59
N LEU A 232 15.73 -8.28 -18.96
CA LEU A 232 14.61 -7.58 -18.33
C LEU A 232 14.31 -8.24 -16.98
N ILE A 233 15.21 -8.05 -16.01
CA ILE A 233 15.04 -8.06 -14.55
C ILE A 233 16.39 -7.57 -14.03
N THR A 234 16.34 -6.47 -13.29
CA THR A 234 17.45 -5.74 -12.64
C THR A 234 18.70 -6.59 -12.39
N SER A 235 19.72 -6.37 -13.21
CA SER A 235 21.09 -6.91 -13.10
C SER A 235 21.87 -6.43 -11.87
N VAL A 236 21.17 -5.85 -10.87
CA VAL A 236 21.75 -5.35 -9.63
C VAL A 236 21.80 -6.52 -8.65
N ALA A 237 23.00 -6.87 -8.20
CA ALA A 237 23.20 -7.94 -7.22
C ALA A 237 22.37 -7.65 -5.96
N PRO A 238 21.85 -8.68 -5.24
CA PRO A 238 21.05 -8.45 -4.03
C PRO A 238 21.73 -7.51 -3.01
N THR A 239 23.06 -7.59 -2.89
CA THR A 239 23.89 -6.75 -2.01
C THR A 239 23.96 -5.28 -2.41
N GLN A 240 23.61 -4.95 -3.65
CA GLN A 240 23.61 -3.59 -4.20
C GLN A 240 22.21 -2.97 -4.25
N ARG A 241 21.18 -3.71 -3.84
CA ARG A 241 19.80 -3.21 -3.76
C ARG A 241 19.59 -2.50 -2.43
N ALA A 242 18.73 -1.48 -2.41
CA ALA A 242 18.32 -0.82 -1.18
C ALA A 242 17.68 -1.84 -0.23
N GLN A 243 18.05 -1.80 1.05
CA GLN A 243 17.41 -2.61 2.07
C GLN A 243 16.04 -2.00 2.41
N LEU A 244 15.03 -2.86 2.57
CA LEU A 244 13.71 -2.43 3.01
C LEU A 244 13.77 -2.06 4.50
N SER A 245 13.39 -0.84 4.83
CA SER A 245 13.38 -0.37 6.22
C SER A 245 12.22 -0.99 7.01
N ALA A 246 12.31 -1.02 8.35
CA ALA A 246 11.20 -1.47 9.19
C ALA A 246 9.95 -0.57 9.05
N ALA A 247 10.16 0.74 8.84
CA ALA A 247 9.09 1.70 8.65
C ALA A 247 8.30 1.48 7.35
N ASP A 248 8.98 1.00 6.30
CA ASP A 248 8.33 0.62 5.04
C ASP A 248 7.74 -0.79 5.11
N ALA A 249 8.48 -1.74 5.70
CA ALA A 249 8.07 -3.15 5.77
C ALA A 249 6.86 -3.37 6.68
N GLY A 250 6.83 -2.71 7.84
CA GLY A 250 5.82 -2.94 8.89
C GLY A 250 4.37 -2.74 8.40
N PRO A 251 4.01 -1.55 7.88
CA PRO A 251 2.67 -1.30 7.36
C PRO A 251 2.29 -2.23 6.20
N LEU A 252 3.24 -2.51 5.31
CA LEU A 252 3.03 -3.41 4.17
C LEU A 252 2.74 -4.84 4.65
N LEU A 253 3.51 -5.35 5.60
CA LEU A 253 3.32 -6.68 6.17
C LEU A 253 1.95 -6.81 6.85
N ALA A 254 1.56 -5.82 7.65
CA ALA A 254 0.24 -5.81 8.29
C ALA A 254 -0.89 -5.83 7.25
N HIS A 255 -0.81 -4.96 6.24
CA HIS A 255 -1.83 -4.88 5.20
C HIS A 255 -1.92 -6.18 4.37
N ILE A 256 -0.79 -6.74 3.93
CA ILE A 256 -0.76 -8.00 3.17
C ILE A 256 -1.38 -9.13 3.99
N ARG A 257 -0.98 -9.29 5.26
CA ARG A 257 -1.51 -10.35 6.13
C ARG A 257 -3.01 -10.24 6.35
N ASN A 258 -3.53 -9.02 6.48
CA ASN A 258 -4.97 -8.78 6.65
C ASN A 258 -5.81 -9.06 5.40
N VAL A 259 -5.21 -9.10 4.21
CA VAL A 259 -5.89 -9.42 2.95
C VAL A 259 -5.75 -10.90 2.57
N LEU A 260 -4.74 -11.58 3.13
CA LEU A 260 -4.57 -13.02 2.91
C LEU A 260 -5.71 -13.83 3.55
N PRO A 261 -6.02 -15.03 3.01
CA PRO A 261 -6.95 -15.93 3.68
C PRO A 261 -6.48 -16.27 5.09
N GLU A 262 -7.43 -16.42 6.03
CA GLU A 262 -7.15 -16.66 7.45
C GLU A 262 -6.25 -17.89 7.70
N SER A 263 -6.29 -18.88 6.79
CA SER A 263 -5.40 -20.05 6.85
C SER A 263 -3.92 -19.73 6.72
N TYR A 264 -3.56 -18.61 6.08
CA TYR A 264 -2.17 -18.17 5.90
C TYR A 264 -1.73 -17.19 6.99
N ALA A 265 -2.62 -16.30 7.40
CA ALA A 265 -2.36 -15.25 8.38
C ALA A 265 -3.57 -15.13 9.31
N PRO A 266 -3.60 -15.90 10.42
CA PRO A 266 -4.74 -15.90 11.32
C PRO A 266 -4.78 -14.61 12.16
N GLY A 267 -5.98 -14.04 12.25
CA GLY A 267 -6.24 -12.84 13.06
C GLY A 267 -6.01 -11.52 12.31
N TYR A 268 -6.02 -10.42 13.07
CA TYR A 268 -5.78 -9.08 12.55
C TYR A 268 -4.38 -8.62 12.92
N HIS A 269 -3.70 -8.00 11.96
CA HIS A 269 -2.33 -7.53 12.09
C HIS A 269 -2.26 -6.00 12.00
N VAL A 270 -1.55 -5.39 12.93
CA VAL A 270 -1.34 -3.95 13.03
C VAL A 270 0.15 -3.66 13.22
N TRP A 271 0.60 -2.55 12.65
CA TRP A 271 1.96 -2.03 12.83
C TRP A 271 1.94 -0.80 13.72
N ALA A 272 2.79 -0.78 14.74
CA ALA A 272 3.09 0.38 15.56
C ALA A 272 4.57 0.72 15.40
N ALA A 273 4.91 1.91 14.90
CA ALA A 273 6.30 2.24 14.61
C ALA A 273 7.12 2.58 15.87
N ASN A 274 6.44 3.01 16.92
CA ASN A 274 7.04 3.53 18.14
C ASN A 274 6.11 3.34 19.36
N GLU A 275 6.58 3.78 20.53
CA GLU A 275 5.82 3.73 21.79
C GLU A 275 4.50 4.50 21.73
N SER A 276 4.46 5.69 21.11
CA SER A 276 3.22 6.47 20.97
C SER A 276 2.17 5.77 20.12
N ASP A 277 2.58 5.12 19.02
CA ASP A 277 1.65 4.35 18.17
C ASP A 277 1.11 3.13 18.94
N MET A 278 1.93 2.55 19.81
CA MET A 278 1.55 1.42 20.64
C MET A 278 0.56 1.82 21.75
N GLU A 279 0.75 2.99 22.37
CA GLU A 279 -0.24 3.55 23.30
C GLU A 279 -1.56 3.88 22.57
N ALA A 280 -1.48 4.44 21.36
CA ALA A 280 -2.67 4.71 20.55
C ALA A 280 -3.41 3.42 20.18
N LEU A 281 -2.71 2.31 19.97
CA LEU A 281 -3.33 1.00 19.78
C LEU A 281 -4.04 0.52 21.06
N GLY A 282 -3.42 0.70 22.23
CA GLY A 282 -4.06 0.44 23.52
C GLY A 282 -5.36 1.24 23.71
N TRP A 283 -5.33 2.52 23.33
CA TRP A 283 -6.52 3.37 23.32
C TRP A 283 -7.62 2.82 22.40
N ALA A 284 -7.25 2.41 21.18
CA ALA A 284 -8.20 1.83 20.23
C ALA A 284 -8.81 0.52 20.75
N PHE A 285 -8.02 -0.32 21.42
CA PHE A 285 -8.51 -1.53 22.08
C PHE A 285 -9.51 -1.22 23.18
N GLN A 286 -9.27 -0.19 23.99
CA GLN A 286 -10.23 0.25 25.01
C GLN A 286 -11.57 0.62 24.38
N GLN A 287 -11.55 1.42 23.32
CA GLN A 287 -12.77 1.85 22.63
C GLN A 287 -13.55 0.69 22.02
N ALA A 288 -12.87 -0.38 21.61
CA ALA A 288 -13.49 -1.55 20.99
C ALA A 288 -13.87 -2.66 21.99
N CYS A 289 -13.15 -2.79 23.12
CA CYS A 289 -13.14 -4.00 23.96
C CYS A 289 -13.38 -3.72 25.46
N SER A 290 -14.01 -2.61 25.85
CA SER A 290 -14.36 -2.31 27.26
C SER A 290 -15.65 -2.95 27.77
N ILE A 291 -16.00 -4.13 27.26
CA ILE A 291 -17.16 -4.89 27.73
C ILE A 291 -16.77 -5.60 29.04
N PRO A 292 -17.59 -5.55 30.11
CA PRO A 292 -17.40 -6.37 31.31
C PRO A 292 -17.05 -7.83 31.00
N GLY A 293 -16.06 -8.35 31.73
CA GLY A 293 -15.57 -9.71 31.58
C GLY A 293 -14.62 -9.94 30.41
N THR A 294 -14.20 -8.88 29.70
CA THR A 294 -13.19 -9.00 28.64
C THR A 294 -11.81 -9.23 29.24
N VAL A 295 -11.12 -10.27 28.78
CA VAL A 295 -9.73 -10.59 29.13
C VAL A 295 -8.84 -10.39 27.91
N ILE A 296 -7.95 -9.41 27.97
CA ILE A 296 -6.96 -9.12 26.93
C ILE A 296 -5.62 -9.75 27.36
N ALA A 297 -5.26 -10.83 26.69
CA ALA A 297 -4.06 -11.60 26.93
C ALA A 297 -2.92 -11.12 26.01
N LEU A 298 -1.91 -10.46 26.60
CA LEU A 298 -0.77 -9.87 25.89
C LEU A 298 0.46 -10.77 25.97
N SER A 299 0.79 -11.41 24.85
CA SER A 299 1.98 -12.24 24.65
C SER A 299 3.05 -11.50 23.84
N GLY A 300 4.30 -11.94 23.92
CA GLY A 300 5.40 -11.35 23.16
C GLY A 300 6.72 -11.35 23.93
N HIS A 301 7.84 -11.14 23.24
CA HIS A 301 9.16 -11.13 23.88
C HIS A 301 9.33 -9.98 24.89
N LEU A 302 10.39 -10.05 25.70
CA LEU A 302 10.71 -8.97 26.63
C LEU A 302 11.00 -7.68 25.85
N GLY A 303 10.44 -6.56 26.30
CA GLY A 303 10.57 -5.27 25.61
C GLY A 303 9.71 -5.11 24.35
N ALA A 304 8.80 -6.05 24.04
CA ALA A 304 7.95 -5.95 22.85
C ALA A 304 6.91 -4.80 22.90
N GLY A 305 6.66 -4.21 24.08
CA GLY A 305 5.71 -3.10 24.24
C GLY A 305 4.36 -3.48 24.87
N LYS A 306 4.25 -4.66 25.50
CA LYS A 306 3.03 -5.11 26.20
C LYS A 306 2.52 -4.09 27.22
N SER A 307 3.37 -3.64 28.15
CA SER A 307 2.98 -2.63 29.14
C SER A 307 2.67 -1.27 28.52
N THR A 308 3.23 -0.95 27.36
CA THR A 308 2.90 0.27 26.61
C THR A 308 1.46 0.20 26.06
N ILE A 309 1.05 -0.94 25.49
CA ILE A 309 -0.35 -1.17 25.11
C ILE A 309 -1.26 -1.05 26.34
N SER A 310 -0.91 -1.70 27.44
CA SER A 310 -1.72 -1.64 28.68
C SER A 310 -1.86 -0.22 29.20
N ARG A 311 -0.78 0.57 29.16
CA ARG A 311 -0.79 1.99 29.54
C ARG A 311 -1.77 2.80 28.69
N GLY A 312 -1.70 2.65 27.36
CA GLY A 312 -2.64 3.32 26.46
C GLY A 312 -4.10 2.95 26.74
N PHE A 313 -4.36 1.67 27.00
CA PHE A 313 -5.68 1.17 27.36
C PHE A 313 -6.19 1.77 28.68
N VAL A 314 -5.39 1.72 29.74
CA VAL A 314 -5.77 2.22 31.07
C VAL A 314 -6.00 3.73 31.05
N ARG A 315 -5.13 4.50 30.39
CA ARG A 315 -5.29 5.95 30.23
C ARG A 315 -6.59 6.31 29.51
N ALA A 316 -6.93 5.56 28.46
CA ALA A 316 -8.20 5.73 27.75
C ALA A 316 -9.40 5.39 28.65
N PHE A 317 -9.30 4.31 29.43
CA PHE A 317 -10.36 3.85 30.33
C PHE A 317 -10.66 4.87 31.44
N VAL A 318 -9.62 5.35 32.13
CA VAL A 318 -9.72 6.35 33.22
C VAL A 318 -9.92 7.77 32.67
N ARG A 319 -9.73 7.97 31.36
CA ARG A 319 -9.82 9.27 30.66
C ARG A 319 -8.78 10.30 31.14
N ASP A 320 -7.63 9.81 31.59
CA ASP A 320 -6.49 10.63 31.97
C ASP A 320 -5.26 10.25 31.11
N PRO A 321 -4.89 11.08 30.11
CA PRO A 321 -3.74 10.80 29.26
C PRO A 321 -2.39 10.94 29.97
N LEU A 322 -2.36 11.58 31.15
CA LEU A 322 -1.12 11.79 31.93
C LEU A 322 -0.96 10.80 33.07
N LEU A 323 -1.99 9.98 33.36
CA LEU A 323 -1.94 8.97 34.42
C LEU A 323 -0.69 8.10 34.29
N GLU A 324 0.01 7.92 35.40
CA GLU A 324 1.15 7.00 35.48
C GLU A 324 0.62 5.56 35.57
N VAL A 325 0.93 4.76 34.55
CA VAL A 325 0.59 3.33 34.50
C VAL A 325 1.91 2.55 34.43
N PRO A 326 2.53 2.26 35.59
CA PRO A 326 3.73 1.45 35.63
C PRO A 326 3.41 -0.01 35.31
N SER A 327 4.41 -0.78 34.89
CA SER A 327 4.22 -2.23 34.77
C SER A 327 4.01 -2.84 36.15
N PRO A 328 2.95 -3.64 36.37
CA PRO A 328 2.67 -4.29 37.64
C PRO A 328 3.60 -5.50 37.89
N THR A 329 4.70 -5.71 37.14
CA THR A 329 5.58 -6.89 37.26
C THR A 329 5.97 -7.26 38.70
N PHE A 330 6.17 -6.28 39.60
CA PHE A 330 6.49 -6.53 41.01
C PHE A 330 5.26 -6.64 41.91
N LEU A 331 4.22 -5.85 41.63
CA LEU A 331 2.97 -5.84 42.40
C LEU A 331 2.00 -6.96 41.97
N LEU A 332 2.31 -7.65 40.87
CA LEU A 332 1.53 -8.64 40.15
C LEU A 332 0.23 -8.12 39.54
N CYS A 333 -0.46 -7.20 40.22
CA CYS A 333 -1.69 -6.59 39.75
C CYS A 333 -1.80 -5.12 40.22
N LEU A 334 -2.22 -4.25 39.31
CA LEU A 334 -2.68 -2.89 39.57
C LEU A 334 -4.12 -2.77 39.08
N SER A 335 -4.96 -2.07 39.83
CA SER A 335 -6.38 -1.89 39.49
C SER A 335 -6.68 -0.41 39.32
N TYR A 336 -7.39 -0.07 38.26
CA TYR A 336 -7.72 1.30 37.87
C TYR A 336 -9.22 1.46 37.77
N GLN A 337 -9.79 2.42 38.50
CA GLN A 337 -11.24 2.65 38.53
C GLN A 337 -11.61 3.80 37.60
N ASP A 338 -12.82 3.73 37.03
CA ASP A 338 -13.41 4.87 36.33
C ASP A 338 -13.97 5.84 37.40
N ASP A 339 -13.23 6.93 37.68
CA ASP A 339 -13.56 7.91 38.72
C ASP A 339 -14.89 8.66 38.47
N THR A 340 -15.53 8.47 37.30
CA THR A 340 -16.88 8.98 37.05
C THR A 340 -17.97 8.34 37.93
N ALA A 341 -17.65 7.25 38.65
CA ALA A 341 -18.54 6.63 39.63
C ALA A 341 -18.84 7.49 40.88
N TYR A 342 -18.08 8.56 41.14
CA TYR A 342 -18.33 9.44 42.31
C TYR A 342 -19.40 10.52 42.05
N GLU A 343 -19.77 10.80 40.79
CA GLU A 343 -20.74 11.86 40.44
C GLU A 343 -22.21 11.40 40.44
N ASP A 344 -22.50 10.11 40.67
CA ASP A 344 -23.89 9.62 40.83
C ASP A 344 -24.34 9.66 42.31
N LYS A 345 -24.13 10.81 42.96
CA LYS A 345 -24.87 11.16 44.18
C LYS A 345 -25.94 12.16 43.80
N THR A 346 -27.13 11.66 43.48
CA THR A 346 -28.35 12.45 43.65
C THR A 346 -28.34 13.01 45.07
N VAL A 347 -28.01 14.29 45.19
CA VAL A 347 -28.10 15.02 46.45
C VAL A 347 -29.58 15.22 46.73
N ASP A 348 -30.14 14.43 47.64
CA ASP A 348 -31.41 14.77 48.29
C ASP A 348 -31.21 16.03 49.13
N VAL A 349 -31.37 17.20 48.50
CA VAL A 349 -31.53 18.46 49.22
C VAL A 349 -32.97 18.55 49.72
N SER A 350 -33.24 17.94 50.86
CA SER A 350 -34.35 18.36 51.72
C SER A 350 -34.09 17.97 53.17
N THR A 351 -33.47 18.88 53.93
CA THR A 351 -33.89 19.33 55.27
C THR A 351 -32.71 19.96 56.02
N ALA A 352 -32.61 21.28 55.93
CA ALA A 352 -31.99 22.09 56.97
C ALA A 352 -32.99 23.21 57.29
N GLY A 353 -33.75 23.01 58.37
CA GLY A 353 -34.66 24.01 58.89
C GLY A 353 -33.90 25.09 59.65
N SER A 354 -34.19 26.35 59.34
CA SER A 354 -33.97 27.47 60.24
C SER A 354 -34.92 28.61 59.91
N GLY A 355 -35.61 29.13 60.93
CA GLY A 355 -36.17 30.48 60.92
C GLY A 355 -37.70 30.54 60.89
N GLY A 356 -38.30 30.69 62.07
CA GLY A 356 -39.64 31.25 62.18
C GLY A 356 -39.60 32.78 62.05
N ALA A 357 -40.67 33.35 61.51
CA ALA A 357 -41.42 34.50 62.04
C ALA A 357 -42.43 34.99 60.98
N GLU A 358 -43.61 35.33 61.49
CA GLU A 358 -44.85 35.72 60.82
C GLU A 358 -44.75 37.01 59.98
N GLY A 359 -45.69 37.19 59.03
CA GLY A 359 -46.14 38.53 58.64
C GLY A 359 -46.75 38.75 57.26
N VAL A 360 -48.10 38.72 57.21
CA VAL A 360 -49.00 39.62 56.44
C VAL A 360 -49.15 39.46 54.91
N GLY A 361 -50.39 39.15 54.48
CA GLY A 361 -51.16 40.04 53.58
C GLY A 361 -51.47 39.63 52.13
N MET A 362 -52.73 39.28 51.89
CA MET A 362 -53.58 39.60 50.72
C MET A 362 -53.20 39.16 49.27
N SER A 363 -54.01 38.24 48.75
CA SER A 363 -55.07 38.48 47.72
C SER A 363 -55.12 37.46 46.57
N ALA A 364 -56.35 37.24 46.11
CA ALA A 364 -56.82 36.18 45.22
C ALA A 364 -56.57 36.44 43.73
N ALA A 365 -56.47 35.35 42.96
CA ALA A 365 -57.19 35.11 41.69
C ALA A 365 -56.72 33.75 41.12
N ALA A 366 -57.56 32.71 41.17
CA ALA A 366 -58.44 32.27 40.07
C ALA A 366 -57.76 31.25 39.14
N ASP A 367 -58.07 29.97 39.37
CA ASP A 367 -57.92 28.85 38.43
C ASP A 367 -58.81 29.06 37.19
N PRO A 368 -58.48 28.47 36.03
CA PRO A 368 -59.21 27.25 35.68
C PRO A 368 -58.42 26.16 34.92
N ALA A 369 -58.84 24.92 35.22
CA ALA A 369 -59.01 23.79 34.31
C ALA A 369 -57.77 22.94 33.92
N VAL A 370 -57.58 21.90 34.73
CA VAL A 370 -56.92 20.63 34.42
C VAL A 370 -57.88 19.72 33.62
N PRO A 371 -57.46 19.08 32.52
CA PRO A 371 -58.07 17.84 32.04
C PRO A 371 -57.34 16.61 32.63
N PRO A 372 -58.03 15.46 32.80
CA PRO A 372 -57.56 14.36 33.64
C PRO A 372 -56.59 13.43 32.90
N GLU A 373 -55.66 12.90 33.69
CA GLU A 373 -55.12 11.53 33.68
C GLU A 373 -55.10 10.76 32.36
N GLU A 374 -53.90 10.55 31.82
CA GLU A 374 -53.59 9.36 31.05
C GLU A 374 -52.57 8.53 31.83
N GLU A 375 -53.00 7.31 32.16
CA GLU A 375 -52.35 6.35 33.02
C GLU A 375 -50.97 5.91 32.51
N ALA A 376 -50.12 5.61 33.48
CA ALA A 376 -48.87 4.85 33.43
C ALA A 376 -48.67 3.93 32.21
N SER A 377 -47.56 4.14 31.50
CA SER A 377 -46.85 3.08 30.79
C SER A 377 -45.60 2.71 31.59
N PRO A 378 -45.40 1.42 31.96
CA PRO A 378 -44.31 1.03 32.84
C PRO A 378 -42.98 1.11 32.08
N ALA A 379 -42.06 1.88 32.65
CA ALA A 379 -40.62 1.67 32.65
C ALA A 379 -40.07 0.74 31.53
N ALA A 380 -39.79 1.34 30.38
CA ALA A 380 -38.63 0.90 29.61
C ALA A 380 -37.39 1.40 30.36
N THR A 381 -37.01 0.69 31.42
CA THR A 381 -35.66 0.76 31.98
C THR A 381 -34.77 0.24 30.87
N VAL A 382 -34.24 1.14 30.03
CA VAL A 382 -33.08 0.84 29.21
C VAL A 382 -32.01 0.46 30.21
N ALA A 383 -31.77 -0.84 30.35
CA ALA A 383 -30.63 -1.34 31.07
C ALA A 383 -29.41 -0.63 30.48
N SER A 384 -28.86 0.34 31.22
CA SER A 384 -27.57 0.91 30.92
C SER A 384 -26.64 -0.29 30.75
N ALA A 385 -26.14 -0.51 29.54
CA ALA A 385 -25.20 -1.60 29.29
C ALA A 385 -24.13 -1.52 30.39
N GLU A 386 -24.04 -2.56 31.24
CA GLU A 386 -23.09 -2.57 32.34
C GLU A 386 -21.72 -2.27 31.73
N ARG A 387 -21.13 -1.14 32.10
CA ARG A 387 -19.79 -0.76 31.69
C ARG A 387 -18.85 -1.26 32.77
N ALA A 388 -17.70 -1.79 32.37
CA ALA A 388 -16.68 -2.19 33.34
C ALA A 388 -16.33 -0.98 34.20
N ARG A 389 -16.24 -1.18 35.51
CA ARG A 389 -15.95 -0.11 36.49
C ARG A 389 -14.47 -0.09 36.86
N CYS A 390 -13.77 -1.16 36.55
CA CYS A 390 -12.38 -1.39 36.87
C CYS A 390 -11.64 -2.05 35.69
N VAL A 391 -10.37 -1.67 35.54
CA VAL A 391 -9.39 -2.41 34.74
C VAL A 391 -8.35 -2.99 35.67
N HIS A 392 -8.18 -4.31 35.62
CA HIS A 392 -7.09 -5.01 36.30
C HIS A 392 -5.94 -5.23 35.32
N HIS A 393 -4.82 -4.57 35.53
CA HIS A 393 -3.58 -4.80 34.80
C HIS A 393 -2.70 -5.76 35.59
N MET A 394 -2.42 -6.93 35.02
CA MET A 394 -1.71 -8.04 35.65
C MET A 394 -0.45 -8.40 34.87
N ASP A 395 0.64 -8.68 35.60
CA ASP A 395 1.90 -9.18 35.04
C ASP A 395 2.47 -10.30 35.94
N PRO A 396 2.22 -11.57 35.60
CA PRO A 396 2.71 -12.76 36.28
C PRO A 396 4.12 -13.19 35.85
N TYR A 397 4.87 -12.41 35.05
CA TYR A 397 6.19 -12.81 34.51
C TYR A 397 7.15 -13.39 35.56
N ARG A 398 7.13 -12.85 36.79
CA ARG A 398 8.01 -13.26 37.89
C ARG A 398 7.53 -14.46 38.69
N LEU A 399 6.31 -14.95 38.47
CA LEU A 399 5.75 -16.05 39.25
C LEU A 399 6.39 -17.40 38.93
N GLY A 400 6.94 -17.58 37.72
CA GLY A 400 7.52 -18.86 37.30
C GLY A 400 6.51 -20.00 37.47
N GLN A 401 6.90 -21.07 38.20
CA GLN A 401 6.00 -22.20 38.53
C GLN A 401 5.14 -21.97 39.79
N LYS A 402 5.16 -20.78 40.40
CA LYS A 402 4.41 -20.45 41.63
C LYS A 402 3.14 -19.64 41.34
N SER A 403 2.55 -19.82 40.17
CA SER A 403 1.39 -19.06 39.70
C SER A 403 0.15 -19.24 40.58
N ASP A 404 0.03 -20.37 41.28
CA ASP A 404 -1.03 -20.65 42.27
C ASP A 404 -1.08 -19.62 43.42
N LYS A 405 0.03 -18.91 43.70
CA LYS A 405 0.06 -17.88 44.75
C LYS A 405 -0.73 -16.62 44.39
N MET A 406 -0.99 -16.36 43.11
CA MET A 406 -1.75 -15.20 42.67
C MET A 406 -3.26 -15.42 42.85
N ALA A 407 -3.72 -16.67 42.77
CA ALA A 407 -5.12 -17.06 42.97
C ALA A 407 -5.68 -16.67 44.35
N GLY A 408 -4.82 -16.53 45.37
CA GLY A 408 -5.23 -16.06 46.70
C GLY A 408 -5.27 -14.54 46.88
N LEU A 409 -4.78 -13.77 45.91
CA LEU A 409 -4.68 -12.30 46.00
C LEU A 409 -5.77 -11.57 45.22
N ILE A 410 -6.37 -12.24 44.23
CA ILE A 410 -7.33 -11.65 43.30
C ILE A 410 -8.53 -12.59 43.19
N ASP A 411 -9.74 -12.03 43.36
CA ASP A 411 -10.98 -12.74 43.03
C ASP A 411 -11.16 -12.77 41.51
N PHE A 412 -10.54 -13.77 40.87
CA PHE A 412 -10.56 -13.94 39.43
C PHE A 412 -11.97 -14.22 38.89
N GLU A 413 -12.85 -14.84 39.68
CA GLU A 413 -14.23 -15.11 39.24
C GLU A 413 -14.99 -13.80 39.04
N THR A 414 -14.89 -12.89 40.01
CA THR A 414 -15.50 -11.57 39.88
C THR A 414 -14.82 -10.74 38.80
N ALA A 415 -13.48 -10.71 38.78
CA ALA A 415 -12.72 -9.91 37.83
C ALA A 415 -13.00 -10.30 36.37
N PHE A 416 -13.01 -11.60 36.04
CA PHE A 416 -13.24 -12.09 34.67
C PHE A 416 -14.72 -12.08 34.27
N ARG A 417 -15.65 -11.94 35.21
CA ARG A 417 -17.08 -11.83 34.91
C ARG A 417 -17.55 -10.38 34.76
N ARG A 418 -16.99 -9.45 35.53
CA ARG A 418 -17.54 -8.09 35.68
C ARG A 418 -16.63 -6.96 35.21
N GLU A 419 -15.32 -7.22 35.13
CA GLU A 419 -14.34 -6.18 34.88
C GLU A 419 -13.50 -6.49 33.64
N VAL A 420 -12.65 -5.54 33.23
CA VAL A 420 -11.70 -5.79 32.13
C VAL A 420 -10.35 -6.18 32.72
N CYS A 421 -9.75 -7.24 32.20
CA CYS A 421 -8.45 -7.72 32.65
C CYS A 421 -7.42 -7.63 31.52
N LEU A 422 -6.35 -6.87 31.73
CA LEU A 422 -5.16 -6.84 30.87
C LEU A 422 -4.11 -7.77 31.49
N ILE A 423 -3.82 -8.90 30.85
CA ILE A 423 -2.90 -9.90 31.38
C ILE A 423 -1.68 -9.98 30.47
N GLU A 424 -0.56 -9.43 30.93
CA GLU A 424 0.73 -9.68 30.29
C GLU A 424 1.19 -11.11 30.58
N TRP A 425 1.94 -11.73 29.67
CA TRP A 425 2.50 -13.09 29.87
C TRP A 425 1.45 -14.12 30.34
N PRO A 426 0.34 -14.27 29.60
CA PRO A 426 -0.77 -15.15 29.99
C PRO A 426 -0.33 -16.62 30.16
N ASP A 427 0.77 -17.04 29.53
CA ASP A 427 1.37 -18.36 29.67
C ASP A 427 1.96 -18.62 31.07
N LYS A 428 2.19 -17.58 31.86
CA LYS A 428 2.63 -17.69 33.26
C LYS A 428 1.48 -17.79 34.26
N MET A 429 0.23 -17.68 33.79
CA MET A 429 -0.96 -17.92 34.61
C MET A 429 -1.29 -19.42 34.71
N PRO A 430 -1.92 -19.88 35.81
CA PRO A 430 -2.45 -21.23 35.85
C PRO A 430 -3.52 -21.39 34.76
N GLY A 431 -3.47 -22.49 34.01
CA GLY A 431 -4.45 -22.75 32.93
C GLY A 431 -5.90 -22.81 33.42
N SER A 432 -6.12 -23.24 34.68
CA SER A 432 -7.44 -23.22 35.32
C SER A 432 -8.01 -21.81 35.48
N VAL A 433 -7.16 -20.80 35.72
CA VAL A 433 -7.58 -19.40 35.83
C VAL A 433 -7.89 -18.83 34.44
N MET A 434 -6.99 -19.03 33.48
CA MET A 434 -7.22 -18.54 32.11
C MET A 434 -8.45 -19.20 31.45
N ALA A 435 -8.80 -20.42 31.83
CA ALA A 435 -10.02 -21.09 31.38
C ALA A 435 -11.32 -20.46 31.91
N MET A 436 -11.26 -19.60 32.92
CA MET A 436 -12.43 -18.84 33.41
C MET A 436 -12.77 -17.66 32.51
N ALA A 437 -11.88 -17.26 31.59
CA ALA A 437 -12.10 -16.14 30.69
C ALA A 437 -13.08 -16.54 29.57
N GLU A 438 -14.32 -16.06 29.64
CA GLU A 438 -15.34 -16.32 28.62
C GLU A 438 -15.16 -15.45 27.36
N ARG A 439 -14.63 -14.23 27.53
CA ARG A 439 -14.41 -13.26 26.44
C ARG A 439 -12.92 -12.92 26.32
N GLY A 440 -12.17 -13.75 25.60
CA GLY A 440 -10.74 -13.56 25.42
C GLY A 440 -10.37 -12.81 24.14
N LEU A 441 -9.46 -11.85 24.23
CA LEU A 441 -8.70 -11.33 23.09
C LEU A 441 -7.23 -11.69 23.29
N ALA A 442 -6.70 -12.56 22.44
CA ALA A 442 -5.29 -12.90 22.43
C ALA A 442 -4.53 -11.93 21.52
N VAL A 443 -3.49 -11.30 22.05
CA VAL A 443 -2.66 -10.32 21.34
C VAL A 443 -1.21 -10.76 21.45
N ASP A 444 -0.59 -11.08 20.32
CA ASP A 444 0.84 -11.34 20.18
C ASP A 444 1.56 -10.07 19.73
N VAL A 445 2.55 -9.65 20.51
CA VAL A 445 3.37 -8.47 20.27
C VAL A 445 4.79 -8.94 19.89
N SER A 446 5.21 -8.71 18.65
CA SER A 446 6.47 -9.23 18.10
C SER A 446 7.18 -8.25 17.16
N GLY A 447 8.46 -8.51 16.82
CA GLY A 447 9.21 -7.77 15.78
C GLY A 447 10.39 -6.90 16.26
N MET A 448 11.27 -6.50 15.33
CA MET A 448 12.22 -5.39 15.54
C MET A 448 11.50 -4.09 15.14
N GLY A 449 10.92 -3.41 16.12
CA GLY A 449 9.83 -2.46 15.93
C GLY A 449 8.48 -3.19 16.05
N ALA A 450 7.52 -2.55 16.69
CA ALA A 450 6.34 -3.19 17.26
C ALA A 450 5.32 -3.67 16.21
N GLN A 451 5.33 -4.97 15.90
CA GLN A 451 4.22 -5.65 15.23
C GLN A 451 3.25 -6.19 16.29
N VAL A 452 1.96 -6.04 16.03
CA VAL A 452 0.91 -6.63 16.87
C VAL A 452 0.01 -7.50 16.00
N GLY A 453 -0.14 -8.77 16.34
CA GLY A 453 -1.13 -9.67 15.79
C GLY A 453 -2.16 -10.02 16.87
N GLY A 454 -3.46 -10.00 16.56
CA GLY A 454 -4.50 -10.31 17.52
C GLY A 454 -5.54 -11.27 16.96
N ARG A 455 -6.05 -12.19 17.79
CA ARG A 455 -7.17 -13.08 17.46
C ARG A 455 -8.15 -13.13 18.64
N ALA A 456 -9.45 -13.09 18.35
CA ALA A 456 -10.45 -13.40 19.35
C ALA A 456 -10.31 -14.86 19.79
N ALA A 457 -10.39 -15.11 21.09
CA ALA A 457 -10.39 -16.44 21.69
C ALA A 457 -11.71 -16.65 22.43
N GLY A 458 -12.53 -17.58 21.94
CA GLY A 458 -13.86 -17.89 22.47
C GLY A 458 -14.97 -17.67 21.44
N GLY A 459 -15.89 -18.63 21.32
CA GLY A 459 -17.07 -18.50 20.47
C GLY A 459 -18.14 -17.70 21.19
N GLY A 460 -18.35 -16.46 20.78
CA GLY A 460 -19.39 -15.57 21.31
C GLY A 460 -19.45 -14.27 20.54
#